data_AF-D4E7G2-F1
#
_entry.id   AF-D4E7G2-F1
#
_cell.length_a   1.000
_cell.length_b   1.000
_cell.length_c   1.000
_cell.angle_alpha   90.00
_cell.angle_beta   90.00
_cell.angle_gamma   90.00
#
_symmetry.space_group_name_H-M   'P 1'
#
loop_
_entity.id
_entity.type
_entity.pdbx_description
1 polymer ?
#
loop_
_entity_poly.entity_id
_entity_poly.type
_entity_poly.pdbx_seq_one_letter_code
_entity_poly.pdbx_strand_id
1 'polypeptide(L)' 'MKPDDTQGAWSCNCCHDAIDSRTKTEYDRETLRLYHAEGVFRTQAILRSEGKL' A
#
# COMPACT_ATOMS: atom_id res chain seq x y z
N MET A 1 -6.71 -7.80 -15.32
CA MET A 1 -7.29 -8.53 -14.16
C MET A 1 -7.05 -7.70 -12.92
N LYS A 2 -8.08 -7.41 -12.12
CA LYS A 2 -7.94 -6.61 -10.89
C LYS A 2 -7.19 -7.45 -9.83
N PRO A 3 -6.16 -6.92 -9.15
CA PRO A 3 -5.52 -7.62 -8.02
C PRO A 3 -6.51 -7.89 -6.88
N ASP A 4 -6.20 -8.91 -6.08
CA ASP A 4 -6.96 -9.23 -4.87
C ASP A 4 -6.82 -8.10 -3.83
N ASP A 5 -7.91 -7.78 -3.11
CA ASP A 5 -7.93 -6.67 -2.15
C ASP A 5 -6.99 -6.90 -0.94
N THR A 6 -6.59 -8.15 -0.68
CA THR A 6 -5.55 -8.47 0.32
C THR A 6 -4.19 -7.88 -0.03
N GLN A 7 -3.94 -7.55 -1.31
CA GLN A 7 -2.72 -6.87 -1.75
C GLN A 7 -2.83 -5.35 -1.64
N GLY A 8 -3.96 -4.82 -1.14
CA GLY A 8 -4.17 -3.40 -0.89
C GLY A 8 -3.56 -2.93 0.43
N ALA A 9 -3.16 -1.66 0.46
CA ALA A 9 -2.73 -0.97 1.68
C ALA A 9 -3.68 0.19 1.98
N TRP A 10 -4.04 0.38 3.24
CA TRP A 10 -4.65 1.64 3.67
C TRP A 10 -3.62 2.76 3.59
N SER A 11 -3.96 3.83 2.87
CA SER A 11 -3.07 4.94 2.60
C SER A 11 -3.83 6.27 2.55
N CYS A 12 -3.18 7.37 2.91
CA CYS A 12 -3.70 8.69 2.59
C CYS A 12 -3.61 8.96 1.07
N ASN A 13 -4.29 10.01 0.61
CA ASN A 13 -4.29 10.44 -0.79
C ASN A 13 -2.87 10.60 -1.37
N CYS A 14 -1.98 11.31 -0.65
CA CYS A 14 -0.65 11.61 -1.17
C CYS A 14 0.21 10.34 -1.35
N CYS A 15 0.13 9.41 -0.39
CA CYS A 15 0.86 8.14 -0.48
C CYS A 15 0.29 7.26 -1.60
N HIS A 16 -1.03 7.24 -1.76
CA HIS A 16 -1.69 6.53 -2.86
C HIS A 16 -1.21 7.04 -4.23
N ASP A 17 -1.16 8.37 -4.41
CA ASP A 17 -0.67 8.97 -5.65
C ASP A 17 0.82 8.69 -5.91
N ALA A 18 1.64 8.65 -4.86
CA ALA A 18 3.07 8.35 -4.98
C ALA A 18 3.33 6.90 -5.43
N ILE A 19 2.72 5.91 -4.77
CA ILE A 19 2.95 4.49 -5.09
C ILE A 19 2.38 4.10 -6.46
N ASP A 20 1.28 4.74 -6.88
CA ASP A 20 0.69 4.58 -8.20
C ASP A 20 1.46 5.35 -9.30
N SER A 21 2.54 6.05 -8.94
CA SER A 21 3.32 6.88 -9.86
C SER A 21 2.50 8.01 -10.53
N ARG A 22 1.45 8.49 -9.85
CA ARG A 22 0.65 9.65 -10.28
C ARG A 22 1.33 10.98 -9.97
N THR A 23 2.19 10.98 -8.96
CA THR A 23 3.00 12.14 -8.55
C THR A 23 4.48 11.76 -8.47
N LYS A 24 5.37 12.66 -8.91
CA LYS A 24 6.82 12.48 -8.74
C LYS A 24 7.23 12.76 -7.30
N THR A 25 8.04 11.88 -6.74
CA THR A 25 8.63 12.04 -5.40
C THR A 25 10.16 11.95 -5.52
N GLU A 26 10.86 12.17 -4.41
CA GLU A 26 12.32 11.97 -4.32
C GLU A 26 12.74 10.49 -4.25
N TYR A 27 11.78 9.58 -4.06
CA TYR A 27 12.04 8.14 -3.93
C TYR A 27 11.97 7.44 -5.29
N ASP A 28 12.82 6.42 -5.47
CA ASP A 28 12.73 5.54 -6.63
C ASP A 28 11.55 4.57 -6.54
N ARG A 29 11.26 3.91 -7.67
CA ARG A 29 10.12 2.98 -7.79
C ARG A 29 10.27 1.76 -6.88
N GLU A 30 11.48 1.31 -6.61
CA GLU A 30 11.72 0.14 -5.77
C GLU A 30 11.43 0.47 -4.30
N THR A 31 11.91 1.62 -3.83
CA THR A 31 11.65 2.18 -2.51
C THR A 31 10.16 2.36 -2.28
N LEU A 32 9.45 2.99 -3.24
CA LEU A 32 7.99 3.17 -3.15
C LEU A 32 7.24 1.82 -3.09
N ARG A 33 7.71 0.81 -3.82
CA ARG A 33 7.15 -0.55 -3.78
C ARG A 33 7.36 -1.22 -2.42
N LEU A 34 8.52 -1.04 -1.79
CA LEU A 34 8.80 -1.55 -0.45
C LEU A 34 7.92 -0.87 0.61
N TYR A 35 7.73 0.45 0.52
CA TYR A 35 6.81 1.19 1.40
C TYR A 35 5.36 0.72 1.24
N HIS A 36 4.92 0.46 0.01
CA HIS A 36 3.61 -0.11 -0.23
C HIS A 36 3.47 -1.50 0.40
N ALA A 37 4.47 -2.38 0.22
CA ALA A 37 4.46 -3.72 0.82
C ALA A 37 4.38 -3.67 2.36
N GLU A 38 5.11 -2.75 3.00
CA GLU A 38 4.99 -2.54 4.44
C GLU A 38 3.59 -2.05 4.83
N GLY A 39 3.00 -1.14 4.06
CA GLY A 39 1.61 -0.70 4.23
C GLY A 39 0.60 -1.84 4.11
N VAL A 40 0.79 -2.77 3.16
CA VAL A 40 -0.04 -3.97 3.01
C VAL A 40 0.05 -4.84 4.25
N PHE A 41 1.26 -5.13 4.75
CA PHE A 41 1.44 -5.96 5.95
C PHE A 41 0.79 -5.35 7.18
N ARG A 42 0.92 -4.04 7.38
CA ARG A 42 0.27 -3.33 8.50
C ARG A 42 -1.26 -3.37 8.36
N THR A 43 -1.79 -3.18 7.15
CA THR A 43 -3.23 -3.25 6.88
C THR A 43 -3.78 -4.64 7.17
N GLN A 44 -3.11 -5.69 6.69
CA GLN A 44 -3.49 -7.08 6.97
C GLN A 44 -3.43 -7.40 8.46
N ALA A 45 -2.41 -6.92 9.19
CA ALA A 45 -2.31 -7.12 10.63
C ALA A 45 -3.50 -6.52 11.39
N ILE A 46 -3.93 -5.31 11.02
CA ILE A 46 -5.12 -4.67 11.59
C ILE A 46 -6.37 -5.49 11.27
N LEU A 47 -6.60 -5.85 10.00
CA LEU A 47 -7.78 -6.62 9.60
C LEU A 47 -7.85 -7.99 10.29
N ARG A 48 -6.72 -8.67 10.50
CA ARG A 48 -6.64 -9.92 11.27
C ARG A 48 -7.01 -9.69 12.73
N SER A 49 -6.54 -8.61 13.35
CA SER A 49 -6.91 -8.26 14.73
C SER A 49 -8.40 -7.96 14.89
N GLU A 50 -9.05 -7.50 13.82
CA GLU A 50 -10.50 -7.26 13.74
C GLU A 50 -11.30 -8.50 13.30
N GLY A 51 -10.65 -9.63 12.98
CA GLY A 51 -11.31 -10.85 12.48
C GLY A 51 -11.89 -10.73 11.07
N LYS A 52 -11.39 -9.79 10.26
CA LYS A 52 -11.86 -9.51 8.89
C LYS A 52 -11.00 -10.15 7.80
N LEU A 53 -9.90 -10.81 8.19
CA LEU A 53 -8.97 -11.54 7.34
C LEU A 53 -8.48 -12.82 8.03
#